data_AF-L1I734-F1
#
_entry.id   AF-L1I734-F1
#
_cell.length_a   1.000
_cell.length_b   1.000
_cell.length_c   1.000
_cell.angle_alpha   90.00
_cell.angle_beta   90.00
_cell.angle_gamma   90.00
#
_symmetry.space_group_name_H-M   'P 1'
#
loop_
_entity.id
_entity.type
_entity.pdbx_description
1 polymer ?
#
loop_
_entity_poly.entity_id
_entity_poly.type
_entity_poly.pdbx_seq_one_letter_code
_entity_poly.pdbx_strand_id
1 'polypeptide(L)'
;MLATRGLVLALVLVFSPEHVCSYFQSFSTCYHRQSLQLRSHRRQTSPQMLARPGIMRQGKADCQYIDSPAKLPGNMQSYFEGSIFSRCASIGFHRREKLPADEETRSKVEESGILTQEFAERFNQVVFAACEEYYKECATRQIDPLTISRMEAKDIDPATVSEYQADMCLTFDKDTDLQTIFKDVVVNPAQDVRIFGKHGVSYGDLQVMKEEYICFEITEAPGKIFEKLFQVNRLYNVLKGEMIGEDSKIAAIGLLTNGNREDFEVVCGCLSRFFSLASDHHELTSFVDPGSIPFVLIYTPYRNIYGAVQDLKEDMDRRFNELQSDVSELKSDVSALNVTMGLVLELLNKKLT
;
A
#
# COMPACT_ATOMS: atom_id res chain seq x y z
N MET A 1 2.15 -0.32 45.88
CA MET A 1 0.68 -0.30 45.65
C MET A 1 0.07 1.08 45.46
N LEU A 2 0.66 2.19 45.93
CA LEU A 2 0.14 3.55 45.71
C LEU A 2 0.46 4.12 44.31
N ALA A 3 1.61 3.78 43.72
CA ALA A 3 2.02 4.24 42.38
C ALA A 3 1.15 3.66 41.24
N THR A 4 0.72 2.41 41.38
CA THR A 4 -0.14 1.72 40.39
C THR A 4 -1.56 2.26 40.38
N ARG A 5 -2.05 2.82 41.50
CA ARG A 5 -3.37 3.47 41.57
C ARG A 5 -3.38 4.88 40.97
N GLY A 6 -2.25 5.59 41.03
CA GLY A 6 -2.10 6.91 40.40
C GLY A 6 -2.11 6.86 38.86
N LEU A 7 -1.50 5.82 38.27
CA LEU A 7 -1.47 5.66 36.81
C LEU A 7 -2.83 5.27 36.22
N VAL A 8 -3.59 4.43 36.93
CA VAL A 8 -4.94 4.02 36.53
C VAL A 8 -5.93 5.19 36.64
N LEU A 9 -5.81 6.05 37.67
CA LEU A 9 -6.62 7.26 37.75
C LEU A 9 -6.28 8.28 36.65
N ALA A 10 -5.00 8.40 36.26
CA ALA A 10 -4.60 9.26 35.15
C ALA A 10 -5.14 8.75 33.80
N LEU A 11 -5.14 7.43 33.57
CA LEU A 11 -5.72 6.82 32.37
C LEU A 11 -7.25 6.96 32.33
N VAL A 12 -7.96 6.77 33.45
CA VAL A 12 -9.42 6.96 33.50
C VAL A 12 -9.83 8.42 33.30
N LEU A 13 -9.02 9.39 33.73
CA LEU A 13 -9.28 10.81 33.49
C LEU A 13 -8.98 11.25 32.05
N VAL A 14 -8.01 10.62 31.37
CA VAL A 14 -7.75 10.85 29.93
C VAL A 14 -8.84 10.21 29.05
N PHE A 15 -9.45 9.11 29.51
CA PHE A 15 -10.52 8.38 28.81
C PHE A 15 -11.92 8.57 29.41
N SER A 16 -12.20 9.72 30.05
CA SER A 16 -13.58 10.06 30.41
C SER A 16 -14.42 10.17 29.12
N PRO A 17 -15.59 9.50 29.02
CA PRO A 17 -16.46 9.55 27.84
C PRO A 17 -16.81 10.98 27.42
N GLU A 18 -16.84 11.93 28.37
CA GLU A 18 -17.13 13.34 28.12
C GLU A 18 -16.01 14.04 27.33
N HIS A 19 -14.74 13.63 27.51
CA HIS A 19 -13.60 14.18 26.78
C HIS A 19 -13.48 13.58 25.37
N VAL A 20 -13.78 12.29 25.21
CA VAL A 20 -13.83 11.62 23.89
C VAL A 20 -14.99 12.19 23.05
N CYS A 21 -16.17 12.40 23.64
CA CYS A 21 -17.29 13.06 22.96
C CYS A 21 -16.97 14.51 22.57
N SER A 22 -16.23 15.27 23.39
CA SER A 22 -15.82 16.64 23.04
C SER A 22 -14.83 16.67 21.87
N TYR A 23 -13.93 15.69 21.77
CA TYR A 23 -12.99 15.54 20.65
C TYR A 23 -13.70 15.15 19.35
N PHE A 24 -14.66 14.21 19.41
CA PHE A 24 -15.50 13.84 18.27
C PHE A 24 -16.42 14.99 17.82
N GLN A 25 -16.97 15.77 18.76
CA GLN A 25 -17.72 16.98 18.43
C GLN A 25 -16.83 18.05 17.82
N SER A 26 -15.58 18.20 18.27
CA SER A 26 -14.62 19.15 17.70
C SER A 26 -14.19 18.79 16.27
N PHE A 27 -13.95 17.50 15.99
CA PHE A 27 -13.68 17.02 14.62
C PHE A 27 -14.90 17.15 13.72
N SER A 28 -16.08 16.68 14.17
CA SER A 28 -17.32 16.81 13.40
C SER A 28 -17.69 18.28 13.15
N THR A 29 -17.52 19.17 14.13
CA THR A 29 -17.80 20.61 13.97
C THR A 29 -16.74 21.34 13.16
N CYS A 30 -15.47 20.94 13.14
CA CYS A 30 -14.46 21.53 12.25
C CYS A 30 -14.77 21.23 10.78
N TYR A 31 -15.15 19.98 10.47
CA TYR A 31 -15.63 19.59 9.14
C TYR A 31 -16.99 20.22 8.80
N HIS A 32 -17.89 20.37 9.77
CA HIS A 32 -19.20 20.97 9.52
C HIS A 32 -19.14 22.51 9.37
N ARG A 33 -18.27 23.22 10.10
CA ARG A 33 -18.06 24.68 9.95
C ARG A 33 -17.42 25.03 8.62
N GLN A 34 -16.43 24.27 8.13
CA GLN A 34 -15.88 24.48 6.79
C GLN A 34 -16.93 24.21 5.71
N SER A 35 -17.77 23.18 5.88
CA SER A 35 -18.88 22.90 4.94
C SER A 35 -19.97 23.98 4.93
N LEU A 36 -20.24 24.64 6.06
CA LEU A 36 -21.26 25.69 6.18
C LEU A 36 -20.75 27.07 5.75
N GLN A 37 -19.48 27.40 5.99
CA GLN A 37 -18.89 28.64 5.48
C GLN A 37 -18.81 28.65 3.94
N LEU A 38 -18.53 27.49 3.31
CA LEU A 38 -18.57 27.33 1.85
C LEU A 38 -19.99 27.29 1.26
N ARG A 39 -21.01 26.87 2.02
CA ARG A 39 -22.42 26.88 1.58
C ARG A 39 -23.05 28.27 1.52
N SER A 40 -22.46 29.26 2.17
CA SER A 40 -22.98 30.64 2.14
C SER A 40 -22.63 31.42 0.86
N HIS A 41 -21.83 30.84 -0.06
CA HIS A 41 -21.34 31.52 -1.27
C HIS A 41 -21.57 30.80 -2.60
N ARG A 42 -22.55 29.89 -2.70
CA ARG A 42 -23.04 29.45 -4.02
C ARG A 42 -24.45 28.90 -3.96
N ARG A 43 -25.43 29.77 -4.20
CA ARG A 43 -26.75 29.36 -4.69
C ARG A 43 -26.61 28.94 -6.15
N GLN A 44 -27.22 27.80 -6.46
CA GLN A 44 -27.76 27.39 -7.77
C GLN A 44 -26.88 27.64 -9.01
N THR A 45 -26.24 26.57 -9.48
CA THR A 45 -26.41 26.08 -10.85
C THR A 45 -25.92 24.63 -10.92
N SER A 46 -26.74 23.73 -11.47
CA SER A 46 -26.34 22.38 -11.84
C SER A 46 -25.13 22.45 -12.79
N PRO A 47 -24.00 21.77 -12.53
CA PRO A 47 -22.96 21.68 -13.53
C PRO A 47 -23.31 20.52 -14.46
N GLN A 48 -23.93 20.85 -15.59
CA GLN A 48 -23.61 20.14 -16.83
C GLN A 48 -22.08 20.08 -16.95
N MET A 49 -21.59 18.89 -17.30
CA MET A 49 -20.18 18.60 -17.55
C MET A 49 -19.56 19.66 -18.45
N LEU A 50 -18.81 20.59 -17.86
CA LEU A 50 -17.90 21.46 -18.59
C LEU A 50 -16.64 20.65 -18.87
N ALA A 51 -16.74 19.75 -19.86
CA ALA A 51 -15.58 19.19 -20.52
C ALA A 51 -14.75 20.36 -21.08
N ARG A 52 -13.53 20.56 -20.56
CA ARG A 52 -12.57 21.47 -21.20
C ARG A 52 -12.24 20.91 -22.58
N PRO A 53 -12.34 21.70 -23.66
CA PRO A 53 -12.10 21.20 -25.00
C PRO A 53 -10.59 21.09 -25.24
N GLY A 54 -10.11 19.89 -25.54
CA GLY A 54 -8.75 19.71 -26.07
C GLY A 54 -8.17 18.31 -25.93
N ILE A 55 -8.23 17.72 -24.72
CA ILE A 55 -7.28 16.64 -24.36
C ILE A 55 -7.95 15.32 -23.92
N MET A 56 -9.21 15.35 -23.47
CA MET A 56 -9.80 14.24 -22.70
C MET A 56 -10.42 13.07 -23.51
N ARG A 57 -10.21 12.94 -24.82
CA ARG A 57 -10.99 12.00 -25.67
C ARG A 57 -10.22 10.85 -26.33
N GLN A 58 -8.91 10.69 -26.10
CA GLN A 58 -8.14 9.71 -26.88
C GLN A 58 -8.30 8.25 -26.42
N GLY A 59 -8.61 8.00 -25.14
CA GLY A 59 -8.93 6.65 -24.63
C GLY A 59 -10.44 6.41 -24.47
N LYS A 60 -10.85 5.14 -24.62
CA LYS A 60 -12.22 4.64 -24.43
C LYS A 60 -12.62 4.51 -22.96
N ALA A 61 -11.67 4.46 -22.04
CA ALA A 61 -11.98 4.29 -20.62
C ALA A 61 -12.70 5.51 -20.04
N ASP A 62 -13.63 5.28 -19.11
CA ASP A 62 -14.40 6.33 -18.45
C ASP A 62 -13.49 7.38 -17.82
N CYS A 63 -13.82 8.67 -17.97
CA CYS A 63 -12.97 9.76 -17.50
C CYS A 63 -13.72 10.71 -16.54
N GLN A 64 -13.12 10.97 -15.38
CA GLN A 64 -13.70 11.82 -14.33
C GLN A 64 -12.66 12.81 -13.81
N TYR A 65 -13.07 14.06 -13.55
CA TYR A 65 -12.20 15.07 -12.94
C TYR A 65 -12.46 15.17 -11.43
N ILE A 66 -11.39 15.07 -10.64
CA ILE A 66 -11.42 15.10 -9.18
C ILE A 66 -10.43 16.16 -8.70
N ASP A 67 -10.93 17.18 -8.00
CA ASP A 67 -10.16 18.30 -7.43
C ASP A 67 -10.38 18.47 -5.92
N SER A 68 -11.10 17.52 -5.30
CA SER A 68 -11.44 17.55 -3.88
C SER A 68 -11.84 16.17 -3.39
N PRO A 69 -11.49 15.80 -2.14
CA PRO A 69 -11.98 14.59 -1.50
C PRO A 69 -13.51 14.46 -1.47
N ALA A 70 -14.22 15.59 -1.46
CA ALA A 70 -15.69 15.60 -1.46
C ALA A 70 -16.31 15.17 -2.80
N LYS A 71 -15.52 15.12 -3.88
CA LYS A 71 -15.93 14.68 -5.21
C LYS A 71 -15.49 13.24 -5.52
N LEU A 72 -14.95 12.52 -4.54
CA LEU A 72 -14.61 11.12 -4.72
C LEU A 72 -15.88 10.28 -4.92
N PRO A 73 -15.90 9.33 -5.87
CA PRO A 73 -17.00 8.40 -6.04
C PRO A 73 -17.26 7.63 -4.74
N GLY A 74 -18.53 7.50 -4.36
CA GLY A 74 -18.92 6.79 -3.13
C GLY A 74 -18.74 5.27 -3.17
N ASN A 75 -18.31 4.72 -4.30
CA ASN A 75 -18.19 3.29 -4.60
C ASN A 75 -16.74 2.79 -4.66
N MET A 76 -15.80 3.45 -3.99
CA MET A 76 -14.43 2.92 -3.88
C MET A 76 -14.42 1.57 -3.16
N GLN A 77 -13.61 0.63 -3.66
CA GLN A 77 -13.71 -0.78 -3.30
C GLN A 77 -13.20 -1.05 -1.88
N SER A 78 -12.31 -0.20 -1.36
CA SER A 78 -11.80 -0.29 0.01
C SER A 78 -11.62 1.08 0.69
N TYR A 79 -11.64 1.08 2.02
CA TYR A 79 -11.29 2.27 2.83
C TYR A 79 -9.84 2.73 2.60
N PHE A 80 -8.96 1.80 2.26
CA PHE A 80 -7.56 2.07 1.95
C PHE A 80 -7.43 2.82 0.61
N GLU A 81 -8.04 2.32 -0.45
CA GLU A 81 -8.13 3.00 -1.76
C GLU A 81 -8.70 4.42 -1.59
N GLY A 82 -9.82 4.54 -0.86
CA GLY A 82 -10.43 5.84 -0.51
C GLY A 82 -9.49 6.83 0.15
N SER A 83 -8.61 6.34 1.02
CA SER A 83 -7.65 7.19 1.71
C SER A 83 -6.53 7.68 0.80
N ILE A 84 -6.05 6.85 -0.13
CA ILE A 84 -5.01 7.21 -1.09
C ILE A 84 -5.56 8.33 -1.98
N PHE A 85 -6.73 8.12 -2.57
CA PHE A 85 -7.35 9.12 -3.45
C PHE A 85 -7.66 10.44 -2.75
N SER A 86 -8.14 10.39 -1.51
CA SER A 86 -8.40 11.59 -0.71
C SER A 86 -7.15 12.44 -0.52
N ARG A 87 -6.00 11.79 -0.29
CA ARG A 87 -4.70 12.45 -0.13
C ARG A 87 -4.20 13.06 -1.45
N CYS A 88 -4.37 12.35 -2.56
CA CYS A 88 -3.98 12.83 -3.89
C CYS A 88 -4.89 13.96 -4.43
N ALA A 89 -6.16 14.04 -4.00
CA ALA A 89 -7.16 14.95 -4.55
C ALA A 89 -6.82 16.44 -4.36
N SER A 90 -5.93 16.79 -3.43
CA SER A 90 -5.51 18.17 -3.19
C SER A 90 -4.81 18.83 -4.40
N ILE A 91 -4.26 18.04 -5.32
CA ILE A 91 -3.56 18.52 -6.52
C ILE A 91 -4.55 18.77 -7.68
N GLY A 92 -5.62 17.98 -7.72
CA GLY A 92 -6.54 17.92 -8.84
C GLY A 92 -6.02 17.06 -9.99
N PHE A 93 -6.82 16.07 -10.42
CA PHE A 93 -6.44 15.12 -11.46
C PHE A 93 -7.65 14.65 -12.27
N HIS A 94 -7.38 14.11 -13.46
CA HIS A 94 -8.34 13.34 -14.25
C HIS A 94 -8.06 11.86 -14.03
N ARG A 95 -9.07 11.10 -13.64
CA ARG A 95 -9.03 9.64 -13.44
C ARG A 95 -9.62 8.95 -14.65
N ARG A 96 -8.95 7.89 -15.11
CA ARG A 96 -9.54 6.82 -15.92
C ARG A 96 -9.56 5.53 -15.12
N GLU A 97 -10.64 4.77 -15.23
CA GLU A 97 -10.86 3.63 -14.32
C GLU A 97 -11.31 2.38 -15.07
N LYS A 98 -12.38 2.48 -15.87
CA LYS A 98 -13.04 1.32 -16.48
C LYS A 98 -12.90 1.36 -17.98
N LEU A 99 -12.33 0.29 -18.54
CA LEU A 99 -12.26 0.04 -19.97
C LEU A 99 -13.22 -1.11 -20.33
N PRO A 100 -14.26 -0.87 -21.13
CA PRO A 100 -15.16 -1.94 -21.57
C PRO A 100 -14.42 -3.02 -22.37
N ALA A 101 -14.75 -4.28 -22.13
CA ALA A 101 -14.26 -5.40 -22.95
C ALA A 101 -15.14 -5.53 -24.22
N ASP A 102 -14.86 -4.71 -25.21
CA ASP A 102 -15.41 -4.77 -26.57
C ASP A 102 -14.63 -5.76 -27.46
N GLU A 103 -15.02 -5.89 -28.74
CA GLU A 103 -14.36 -6.78 -29.70
C GLU A 103 -12.88 -6.41 -29.92
N GLU A 104 -12.57 -5.11 -30.00
CA GLU A 104 -11.23 -4.60 -30.27
C GLU A 104 -10.27 -4.85 -29.09
N THR A 105 -10.71 -4.56 -27.86
CA THR A 105 -9.94 -4.85 -26.64
C THR A 105 -9.68 -6.34 -26.46
N ARG A 106 -10.68 -7.20 -26.74
CA ARG A 106 -10.49 -8.67 -26.73
C ARG A 106 -9.48 -9.11 -27.79
N SER A 107 -9.59 -8.62 -29.02
CA SER A 107 -8.64 -8.95 -30.10
C SER A 107 -7.21 -8.58 -29.71
N LYS A 108 -6.98 -7.37 -29.17
CA LYS A 108 -5.64 -6.94 -28.71
C LYS A 108 -5.07 -7.85 -27.62
N VAL A 109 -5.91 -8.26 -26.67
CA VAL A 109 -5.49 -9.16 -25.58
C VAL A 109 -5.17 -10.56 -26.11
N GLU A 110 -6.00 -11.09 -27.01
CA GLU A 110 -5.77 -12.39 -27.68
C GLU A 110 -4.48 -12.37 -28.52
N GLU A 111 -4.32 -11.35 -29.38
CA GLU A 111 -3.14 -11.18 -30.24
C GLU A 111 -1.84 -11.00 -29.46
N SER A 112 -1.91 -10.36 -28.29
CA SER A 112 -0.72 -10.17 -27.43
C SER A 112 -0.22 -11.47 -26.79
N GLY A 113 -1.05 -12.52 -26.74
CA GLY A 113 -0.73 -13.77 -26.06
C GLY A 113 -0.65 -13.67 -24.53
N ILE A 114 -0.94 -12.51 -23.93
CA ILE A 114 -0.78 -12.26 -22.48
C ILE A 114 -1.76 -13.07 -21.61
N LEU A 115 -2.88 -13.49 -22.20
CA LEU A 115 -3.86 -14.40 -21.62
C LEU A 115 -3.78 -15.80 -22.24
N THR A 116 -2.58 -16.30 -22.51
CA THR A 116 -2.38 -17.71 -22.89
C THR A 116 -1.93 -18.53 -21.68
N GLN A 117 -2.23 -19.83 -21.71
CA GLN A 117 -1.73 -20.76 -20.70
C GLN A 117 -0.19 -20.77 -20.67
N GLU A 118 0.46 -20.72 -21.84
CA GLU A 118 1.92 -20.69 -21.96
C GLU A 118 2.51 -19.46 -21.26
N PHE A 119 1.95 -18.27 -21.50
CA PHE A 119 2.39 -17.06 -20.81
C PHE A 119 2.22 -17.17 -19.29
N ALA A 120 1.08 -17.66 -18.81
CA ALA A 120 0.80 -17.82 -17.39
C ALA A 120 1.77 -18.81 -16.72
N GLU A 121 2.06 -19.95 -17.38
CA GLU A 121 3.03 -20.94 -16.91
C GLU A 121 4.44 -20.33 -16.83
N ARG A 122 4.86 -19.60 -17.86
CA ARG A 122 6.16 -18.91 -17.91
C ARG A 122 6.28 -17.84 -16.84
N PHE A 123 5.26 -16.99 -16.67
CA PHE A 123 5.23 -15.96 -15.64
C PHE A 123 5.33 -16.59 -14.24
N ASN A 124 4.46 -17.56 -13.95
CA ASN A 124 4.44 -18.26 -12.66
C ASN A 124 5.75 -19.00 -12.38
N GLN A 125 6.41 -19.55 -13.41
CA GLN A 125 7.74 -20.17 -13.27
C GLN A 125 8.81 -19.15 -12.83
N VAL A 126 8.81 -17.95 -13.42
CA VAL A 126 9.75 -16.88 -13.00
C VAL A 126 9.44 -16.41 -11.59
N VAL A 127 8.16 -16.20 -11.25
CA VAL A 127 7.76 -15.82 -9.89
C VAL A 127 8.21 -16.87 -8.88
N PHE A 128 8.03 -18.15 -9.18
CA PHE A 128 8.47 -19.24 -8.30
C PHE A 128 9.99 -19.24 -8.12
N ALA A 129 10.75 -19.14 -9.21
CA ALA A 129 12.22 -19.07 -9.17
C ALA A 129 12.70 -17.83 -8.39
N ALA A 130 12.00 -16.70 -8.52
CA ALA A 130 12.31 -15.47 -7.81
C ALA A 130 12.09 -15.56 -6.29
N CYS A 131 11.13 -16.38 -5.85
CA CYS A 131 10.79 -16.58 -4.44
C CYS A 131 11.48 -17.81 -3.82
N GLU A 132 12.29 -18.56 -4.57
CA GLU A 132 12.79 -19.87 -4.16
C GLU A 132 13.64 -19.81 -2.87
N GLU A 133 14.55 -18.83 -2.78
CA GLU A 133 15.42 -18.64 -1.62
C GLU A 133 14.61 -18.32 -0.35
N TYR A 134 13.58 -17.47 -0.48
CA TYR A 134 12.67 -17.15 0.61
C TYR A 134 11.94 -18.39 1.15
N TYR A 135 11.39 -19.22 0.27
CA TYR A 135 10.71 -20.45 0.69
C TYR A 135 11.68 -21.45 1.34
N LYS A 136 12.92 -21.56 0.84
CA LYS A 136 13.97 -22.38 1.46
C LYS A 136 14.33 -21.88 2.86
N GLU A 137 14.42 -20.56 3.06
CA GLU A 137 14.68 -19.95 4.36
C GLU A 137 13.54 -20.22 5.35
N CYS A 138 12.29 -20.06 4.92
CA CYS A 138 11.11 -20.37 5.72
C CYS A 138 11.08 -21.84 6.16
N ALA A 139 11.36 -22.77 5.24
CA ALA A 139 11.44 -24.19 5.54
C ALA A 139 12.55 -24.52 6.55
N THR A 140 13.72 -23.88 6.42
CA THR A 140 14.85 -24.06 7.35
C THR A 140 14.52 -23.56 8.74
N ARG A 141 13.79 -22.44 8.83
CA ARG A 141 13.39 -21.83 10.11
C ARG A 141 12.07 -22.38 10.67
N GLN A 142 11.39 -23.27 9.94
CA GLN A 142 10.07 -23.81 10.29
C GLN A 142 9.02 -22.69 10.51
N ILE A 143 9.06 -21.68 9.65
CA ILE A 143 8.10 -20.57 9.65
C ILE A 143 7.14 -20.75 8.48
N ASP A 144 5.85 -20.48 8.71
CA ASP A 144 4.84 -20.48 7.65
C ASP A 144 5.13 -19.34 6.65
N PRO A 145 5.34 -19.65 5.37
CA PRO A 145 5.70 -18.64 4.39
C PRO A 145 4.48 -17.78 4.00
N LEU A 146 4.75 -16.52 3.67
CA LEU A 146 3.82 -15.63 2.99
C LEU A 146 3.36 -16.31 1.69
N THR A 147 2.05 -16.41 1.53
CA THR A 147 1.46 -16.96 0.31
C THR A 147 1.55 -15.92 -0.80
N ILE A 148 2.42 -16.17 -1.78
CA ILE A 148 2.55 -15.34 -2.98
C ILE A 148 1.54 -15.80 -4.04
N SER A 149 0.65 -14.91 -4.44
CA SER A 149 -0.34 -15.13 -5.51
C SER A 149 0.35 -15.49 -6.83
N ARG A 150 -0.34 -16.33 -7.59
CA ARG A 150 0.03 -16.75 -8.94
C ARG A 150 -1.06 -16.32 -9.91
N MET A 151 -0.74 -16.24 -11.19
CA MET A 151 -1.78 -16.17 -12.21
C MET A 151 -2.56 -17.48 -12.23
N GLU A 152 -3.88 -17.42 -12.09
CA GLU A 152 -4.75 -18.60 -12.15
C GLU A 152 -5.36 -18.78 -13.54
N ALA A 153 -5.72 -20.02 -13.90
CA ALA A 153 -6.33 -20.33 -15.19
C ALA A 153 -7.66 -19.60 -15.46
N LYS A 154 -8.37 -19.20 -14.39
CA LYS A 154 -9.61 -18.40 -14.50
C LYS A 154 -9.36 -16.97 -14.98
N ASP A 155 -8.14 -16.47 -14.83
CA ASP A 155 -7.77 -15.11 -15.22
C ASP A 155 -7.46 -15.01 -16.73
N ILE A 156 -7.59 -16.13 -17.46
CA ILE A 156 -7.09 -16.35 -18.82
C ILE A 156 -8.22 -16.31 -19.87
N ASP A 157 -9.51 -16.44 -19.52
CA ASP A 157 -10.61 -16.44 -20.51
C ASP A 157 -11.11 -15.00 -20.81
N PRO A 158 -10.75 -14.39 -21.96
CA PRO A 158 -11.15 -13.03 -22.31
C PRO A 158 -12.66 -12.90 -22.53
N ALA A 159 -13.35 -14.01 -22.83
CA ALA A 159 -14.79 -14.02 -23.08
C ALA A 159 -15.61 -13.79 -21.80
N THR A 160 -15.03 -14.08 -20.63
CA THR A 160 -15.67 -13.87 -19.33
C THR A 160 -15.49 -12.46 -18.77
N VAL A 161 -14.55 -11.69 -19.36
CA VAL A 161 -14.25 -10.33 -18.92
C VAL A 161 -15.24 -9.35 -19.55
N SER A 162 -15.92 -8.58 -18.71
CA SER A 162 -16.86 -7.53 -19.12
C SER A 162 -16.21 -6.15 -19.14
N GLU A 163 -15.25 -5.91 -18.23
CA GLU A 163 -14.46 -4.69 -18.16
C GLU A 163 -13.06 -4.99 -17.60
N TYR A 164 -12.09 -4.20 -18.05
CA TYR A 164 -10.76 -4.11 -17.45
C TYR A 164 -10.71 -2.86 -16.58
N GLN A 165 -10.40 -3.03 -15.30
CA GLN A 165 -10.38 -1.95 -14.32
C GLN A 165 -8.96 -1.62 -13.90
N ALA A 166 -8.65 -0.33 -13.85
CA ALA A 166 -7.46 0.21 -13.19
C ALA A 166 -7.84 0.81 -11.84
N ASP A 167 -7.06 0.53 -10.80
CA ASP A 167 -7.29 1.19 -9.50
C ASP A 167 -6.98 2.69 -9.62
N MET A 168 -5.79 3.05 -10.12
CA MET A 168 -5.36 4.44 -10.35
C MET A 168 -4.77 4.64 -11.74
N CYS A 169 -5.47 5.34 -12.63
CA CYS A 169 -4.89 5.88 -13.86
C CYS A 169 -5.15 7.38 -13.92
N LEU A 170 -4.14 8.19 -13.59
CA LEU A 170 -4.31 9.62 -13.31
C LEU A 170 -3.46 10.48 -14.23
N THR A 171 -4.01 11.61 -14.68
CA THR A 171 -3.26 12.69 -15.34
C THR A 171 -3.57 14.04 -14.72
N PHE A 172 -2.65 15.00 -14.86
CA PHE A 172 -2.66 16.27 -14.15
C PHE A 172 -2.63 17.46 -15.12
N ASP A 173 -3.29 18.55 -14.74
CA ASP A 173 -3.37 19.78 -15.55
C ASP A 173 -2.08 20.61 -15.54
N LYS A 174 -1.09 20.23 -14.72
CA LYS A 174 0.17 20.92 -14.51
C LYS A 174 1.28 19.89 -14.26
N ASP A 175 2.51 20.31 -14.54
CA ASP A 175 3.69 19.55 -14.17
C ASP A 175 3.71 19.32 -12.65
N THR A 176 4.04 18.10 -12.26
CA THR A 176 4.15 17.65 -10.87
C THR A 176 5.19 16.55 -10.80
N ASP A 177 5.39 15.98 -9.62
CA ASP A 177 6.25 14.82 -9.41
C ASP A 177 5.57 13.81 -8.47
N LEU A 178 6.07 12.57 -8.45
CA LEU A 178 5.49 11.52 -7.61
C LEU A 178 5.59 11.81 -6.12
N GLN A 179 6.62 12.54 -5.65
CA GLN A 179 6.74 12.90 -4.23
C GLN A 179 5.62 13.84 -3.84
N THR A 180 5.31 14.82 -4.68
CA THR A 180 4.21 15.76 -4.48
C THR A 180 2.87 15.04 -4.50
N ILE A 181 2.67 14.12 -5.45
CA ILE A 181 1.43 13.32 -5.59
C ILE A 181 1.17 12.47 -4.34
N PHE A 182 2.21 11.78 -3.84
CA PHE A 182 2.07 10.84 -2.74
C PHE A 182 2.64 11.35 -1.41
N LYS A 183 2.82 12.67 -1.23
CA LYS A 183 3.44 13.29 -0.04
C LYS A 183 2.78 12.91 1.29
N ASP A 184 1.47 12.70 1.27
CA ASP A 184 0.67 12.35 2.44
C ASP A 184 0.48 10.83 2.57
N VAL A 185 0.94 10.07 1.57
CA VAL A 185 0.82 8.60 1.47
C VAL A 185 2.15 7.93 1.85
N VAL A 186 3.28 8.51 1.42
CA VAL A 186 4.65 8.02 1.69
C VAL A 186 5.25 8.78 2.86
N VAL A 187 5.61 8.07 3.94
CA VAL A 187 6.14 8.70 5.16
C VAL A 187 7.66 8.80 5.12
N ASN A 188 8.34 7.71 4.72
CA ASN A 188 9.79 7.65 4.61
C ASN A 188 10.18 7.11 3.22
N PRO A 189 10.31 7.97 2.20
CA PRO A 189 10.55 7.51 0.83
C PRO A 189 11.77 6.59 0.65
N ALA A 190 12.83 6.79 1.43
CA ALA A 190 14.03 5.95 1.36
C ALA A 190 13.76 4.50 1.79
N GLN A 191 12.79 4.30 2.69
CA GLN A 191 12.40 2.99 3.18
C GLN A 191 11.15 2.46 2.48
N ASP A 192 10.22 3.32 2.13
CA ASP A 192 8.87 2.94 1.69
C ASP A 192 8.74 2.80 0.18
N VAL A 193 9.72 3.30 -0.59
CA VAL A 193 9.69 3.20 -2.05
C VAL A 193 10.79 2.27 -2.55
N ARG A 194 10.45 1.39 -3.48
CA ARG A 194 11.39 0.58 -4.28
C ARG A 194 11.07 0.76 -5.75
N ILE A 195 12.12 0.88 -6.56
CA ILE A 195 12.02 1.06 -8.00
C ILE A 195 12.70 -0.13 -8.68
N PHE A 196 12.01 -0.72 -9.66
CA PHE A 196 12.44 -1.90 -10.39
C PHE A 196 12.37 -1.65 -11.90
N GLY A 197 13.00 -2.55 -12.68
CA GLY A 197 13.01 -2.51 -14.15
C GLY A 197 13.93 -1.46 -14.78
N LYS A 198 14.38 -0.45 -14.01
CA LYS A 198 15.25 0.62 -14.52
C LYS A 198 16.33 1.04 -13.51
N HIS A 199 17.59 0.93 -13.90
CA HIS A 199 18.72 1.30 -13.06
C HIS A 199 18.95 2.81 -13.02
N GLY A 200 19.41 3.31 -11.85
CA GLY A 200 19.83 4.71 -11.68
C GLY A 200 18.71 5.74 -11.58
N VAL A 201 17.44 5.32 -11.57
CA VAL A 201 16.29 6.20 -11.35
C VAL A 201 15.98 6.26 -9.87
N SER A 202 15.93 7.47 -9.31
CA SER A 202 15.47 7.68 -7.94
C SER A 202 14.02 8.17 -7.90
N TYR A 203 13.36 7.99 -6.76
CA TYR A 203 11.98 8.43 -6.58
C TYR A 203 11.81 9.96 -6.73
N GLY A 204 12.84 10.74 -6.39
CA GLY A 204 12.82 12.19 -6.56
C GLY A 204 12.96 12.67 -8.01
N ASP A 205 13.43 11.80 -8.91
CA ASP A 205 13.62 12.15 -10.33
C ASP A 205 12.37 11.90 -11.17
N LEU A 206 11.33 11.29 -10.59
CA LEU A 206 10.10 10.90 -11.29
C LEU A 206 9.14 12.09 -11.43
N GLN A 207 9.41 12.91 -12.44
CA GLN A 207 8.53 13.99 -12.87
C GLN A 207 7.38 13.45 -13.73
N VAL A 208 6.21 14.07 -13.57
CA VAL A 208 5.01 13.82 -14.36
C VAL A 208 4.69 15.12 -15.07
N MET A 209 4.97 15.18 -16.36
CA MET A 209 4.66 16.36 -17.15
C MET A 209 3.15 16.47 -17.32
N LYS A 210 2.67 17.70 -17.54
CA LYS A 210 1.28 17.96 -17.89
C LYS A 210 0.80 16.98 -18.97
N GLU A 211 -0.36 16.36 -18.72
CA GLU A 211 -1.02 15.38 -19.61
C GLU A 211 -0.35 14.00 -19.71
N GLU A 212 0.78 13.77 -19.02
CA GLU A 212 1.29 12.42 -18.79
C GLU A 212 0.46 11.69 -17.74
N TYR A 213 0.46 10.37 -17.82
CA TYR A 213 -0.28 9.50 -16.92
C TYR A 213 0.64 8.85 -15.89
N ILE A 214 0.09 8.64 -14.70
CA ILE A 214 0.61 7.65 -13.74
C ILE A 214 -0.41 6.52 -13.60
N CYS A 215 0.10 5.32 -13.44
CA CYS A 215 -0.69 4.10 -13.51
C CYS A 215 -0.32 3.17 -12.36
N PHE A 216 -1.17 3.07 -11.35
CA PHE A 216 -0.92 2.28 -10.15
C PHE A 216 -2.08 1.33 -9.86
N GLU A 217 -1.75 0.11 -9.44
CA GLU A 217 -2.71 -0.78 -8.75
C GLU A 217 -2.52 -0.68 -7.23
N ILE A 218 -3.57 -1.00 -6.48
CA ILE A 218 -3.63 -0.92 -5.03
C ILE A 218 -3.94 -2.31 -4.45
N THR A 219 -3.22 -2.70 -3.41
CA THR A 219 -3.51 -3.95 -2.68
C THR A 219 -3.26 -3.80 -1.19
N GLU A 220 -4.08 -4.45 -0.36
CA GLU A 220 -3.85 -4.56 1.09
C GLU A 220 -3.08 -5.84 1.47
N ALA A 221 -2.69 -6.64 0.48
CA ALA A 221 -2.00 -7.91 0.66
C ALA A 221 -0.70 -7.92 -0.15
N PRO A 222 0.48 -7.86 0.50
CA PRO A 222 1.78 -7.96 -0.18
C PRO A 222 1.91 -9.23 -1.03
N GLY A 223 1.34 -10.35 -0.58
CA GLY A 223 1.32 -11.61 -1.34
C GLY A 223 0.66 -11.49 -2.73
N LYS A 224 -0.21 -10.50 -2.97
CA LYS A 224 -0.88 -10.27 -4.27
C LYS A 224 -0.11 -9.38 -5.23
N ILE A 225 1.09 -8.92 -4.87
CA ILE A 225 1.84 -7.95 -5.69
C ILE A 225 2.15 -8.48 -7.10
N PHE A 226 2.47 -9.77 -7.27
CA PHE A 226 2.73 -10.33 -8.61
C PHE A 226 1.47 -10.41 -9.48
N GLU A 227 0.32 -10.72 -8.87
CA GLU A 227 -0.99 -10.68 -9.53
C GLU A 227 -1.30 -9.26 -10.01
N LYS A 228 -1.08 -8.25 -9.16
CA LYS A 228 -1.29 -6.84 -9.51
C LYS A 228 -0.26 -6.32 -10.53
N LEU A 229 1.00 -6.75 -10.46
CA LEU A 229 2.02 -6.45 -11.46
C LEU A 229 1.60 -6.92 -12.85
N PHE A 230 1.01 -8.12 -12.95
CA PHE A 230 0.44 -8.63 -14.19
C PHE A 230 -0.74 -7.75 -14.68
N GLN A 231 -1.65 -7.35 -13.79
CA GLN A 231 -2.79 -6.50 -14.14
C GLN A 231 -2.35 -5.14 -14.72
N VAL A 232 -1.37 -4.48 -14.08
CA VAL A 232 -0.73 -3.25 -14.59
C VAL A 232 -0.13 -3.49 -15.97
N ASN A 233 0.65 -4.56 -16.15
CA ASN A 233 1.29 -4.86 -17.43
C ASN A 233 0.26 -5.03 -18.56
N ARG A 234 -0.81 -5.80 -18.32
CA ARG A 234 -1.88 -5.99 -19.30
C ARG A 234 -2.55 -4.67 -19.67
N LEU A 235 -2.91 -3.85 -18.68
CA LEU A 235 -3.59 -2.58 -18.94
C LEU A 235 -2.73 -1.59 -19.72
N TYR A 236 -1.44 -1.51 -19.42
CA TYR A 236 -0.62 -0.39 -19.87
C TYR A 236 0.47 -0.75 -20.90
N ASN A 237 0.75 -2.04 -21.11
CA ASN A 237 1.57 -2.48 -22.24
C ASN A 237 0.75 -3.05 -23.39
N VAL A 238 -0.42 -3.65 -23.12
CA VAL A 238 -1.29 -4.21 -24.17
C VAL A 238 -2.46 -3.27 -24.49
N LEU A 239 -3.16 -2.78 -23.47
CA LEU A 239 -4.40 -2.02 -23.63
C LEU A 239 -4.22 -0.49 -23.53
N LYS A 240 -2.98 0.01 -23.56
CA LYS A 240 -2.66 1.44 -23.40
C LYS A 240 -3.48 2.34 -24.33
N GLY A 241 -3.51 2.00 -25.62
CA GLY A 241 -4.23 2.78 -26.64
C GLY A 241 -5.70 2.95 -26.30
N GLU A 242 -6.35 1.87 -25.86
CA GLU A 242 -7.76 1.90 -25.49
C GLU A 242 -7.99 2.55 -24.13
N MET A 243 -7.07 2.37 -23.20
CA MET A 243 -7.19 2.92 -21.85
C MET A 243 -7.01 4.45 -21.85
N ILE A 244 -5.93 4.94 -22.46
CA ILE A 244 -5.51 6.35 -22.33
C ILE A 244 -5.24 7.05 -23.68
N GLY A 245 -5.26 6.34 -24.80
CA GLY A 245 -4.87 6.84 -26.13
C GLY A 245 -3.46 6.42 -26.54
N GLU A 246 -3.25 6.14 -27.82
CA GLU A 246 -1.98 5.62 -28.34
C GLU A 246 -0.81 6.60 -28.13
N ASP A 247 -1.05 7.90 -28.35
CA ASP A 247 -0.07 8.97 -28.24
C ASP A 247 0.20 9.41 -26.79
N SER A 248 -0.61 8.94 -25.84
CA SER A 248 -0.45 9.29 -24.42
C SER A 248 0.86 8.73 -23.87
N LYS A 249 1.47 9.46 -22.93
CA LYS A 249 2.70 9.02 -22.26
C LYS A 249 2.39 8.62 -20.83
N ILE A 250 3.12 7.62 -20.34
CA ILE A 250 3.05 7.19 -18.95
C ILE A 250 4.39 7.52 -18.31
N ALA A 251 4.37 8.35 -17.28
CA ALA A 251 5.56 8.76 -16.54
C ALA A 251 6.00 7.69 -15.53
N ALA A 252 5.05 6.99 -14.92
CA ALA A 252 5.31 5.94 -13.94
C ALA A 252 4.21 4.88 -13.93
N ILE A 253 4.65 3.62 -13.78
CA ILE A 253 3.78 2.49 -13.45
C ILE A 253 4.15 1.98 -12.05
N GLY A 254 3.20 1.44 -11.29
CA GLY A 254 3.53 0.99 -9.96
C GLY A 254 2.42 0.33 -9.18
N LEU A 255 2.70 0.10 -7.90
CA LEU A 255 1.78 -0.47 -6.94
C LEU A 255 1.84 0.29 -5.62
N LEU A 256 0.69 0.53 -5.02
CA LEU A 256 0.60 0.90 -3.60
C LEU A 256 0.15 -0.32 -2.82
N THR A 257 0.92 -0.68 -1.80
CA THR A 257 0.61 -1.81 -0.95
C THR A 257 0.49 -1.37 0.50
N ASN A 258 -0.55 -1.86 1.15
CA ASN A 258 -0.65 -1.88 2.60
C ASN A 258 -0.42 -3.33 3.07
N GLY A 259 0.02 -3.50 4.32
CA GLY A 259 0.34 -4.80 4.89
C GLY A 259 1.46 -4.71 5.93
N ASN A 260 1.92 -5.86 6.41
CA ASN A 260 3.07 -5.90 7.30
C ASN A 260 4.34 -5.48 6.53
N ARG A 261 5.20 -4.71 7.19
CA ARG A 261 6.50 -4.29 6.69
C ARG A 261 7.42 -5.47 6.34
N GLU A 262 7.41 -6.53 7.14
CA GLU A 262 8.24 -7.71 6.91
C GLU A 262 7.85 -8.39 5.59
N ASP A 263 6.55 -8.58 5.36
CA ASP A 263 6.01 -9.12 4.11
C ASP A 263 6.35 -8.21 2.91
N PHE A 264 6.30 -6.89 3.10
CA PHE A 264 6.73 -5.94 2.08
C PHE A 264 8.20 -6.13 1.68
N GLU A 265 9.11 -6.25 2.64
CA GLU A 265 10.54 -6.46 2.35
C GLU A 265 10.80 -7.82 1.69
N VAL A 266 10.09 -8.87 2.12
CA VAL A 266 10.13 -10.18 1.46
C VAL A 266 9.77 -10.04 -0.01
N VAL A 267 8.63 -9.40 -0.31
CA VAL A 267 8.18 -9.24 -1.70
C VAL A 267 9.12 -8.34 -2.50
N CYS A 268 9.73 -7.32 -1.89
CA CYS A 268 10.74 -6.51 -2.55
C CYS A 268 11.96 -7.35 -2.98
N GLY A 269 12.42 -8.26 -2.12
CA GLY A 269 13.47 -9.21 -2.45
C GLY A 269 13.08 -10.10 -3.65
N CYS A 270 11.88 -10.67 -3.60
CA CYS A 270 11.34 -11.49 -4.69
C CYS A 270 11.19 -10.69 -5.99
N LEU A 271 10.70 -9.46 -5.96
CA LEU A 271 10.60 -8.60 -7.15
C LEU A 271 11.95 -8.27 -7.75
N SER A 272 12.95 -7.94 -6.91
CA SER A 272 14.32 -7.70 -7.40
C SER A 272 14.85 -8.89 -8.18
N ARG A 273 14.58 -10.11 -7.69
CA ARG A 273 14.97 -11.34 -8.38
C ARG A 273 14.13 -11.59 -9.62
N PHE A 274 12.83 -11.33 -9.58
CA PHE A 274 11.92 -11.47 -10.72
C PHE A 274 12.37 -10.61 -11.91
N PHE A 275 12.60 -9.31 -11.70
CA PHE A 275 13.05 -8.43 -12.80
C PHE A 275 14.42 -8.84 -13.35
N SER A 276 15.30 -9.41 -12.52
CA SER A 276 16.57 -9.96 -12.98
C SER A 276 16.43 -11.26 -13.78
N LEU A 277 15.42 -12.08 -13.51
CA LEU A 277 15.18 -13.34 -14.23
C LEU A 277 14.34 -13.10 -15.49
N ALA A 278 13.42 -12.14 -15.45
CA ALA A 278 12.53 -11.81 -16.56
C ALA A 278 13.31 -11.34 -17.81
N SER A 279 14.51 -10.76 -17.65
CA SER A 279 15.38 -10.40 -18.77
C SER A 279 15.81 -11.58 -19.64
N ASP A 280 15.78 -12.79 -19.09
CA ASP A 280 16.18 -14.01 -19.81
C ASP A 280 14.98 -14.66 -20.54
N HIS A 281 13.80 -14.06 -20.47
CA HIS A 281 12.55 -14.59 -21.03
C HIS A 281 11.93 -13.60 -22.02
N HIS A 282 11.90 -13.98 -23.30
CA HIS A 282 11.43 -13.12 -24.37
C HIS A 282 9.97 -12.66 -24.20
N GLU A 283 9.14 -13.50 -23.61
CA GLU A 283 7.72 -13.24 -23.32
C GLU A 283 7.54 -12.16 -22.23
N LEU A 284 8.55 -11.98 -21.36
CA LEU A 284 8.51 -11.04 -20.25
C LEU A 284 9.30 -9.75 -20.53
N THR A 285 9.75 -9.56 -21.77
CA THR A 285 10.51 -8.38 -22.19
C THR A 285 9.80 -7.06 -21.88
N SER A 286 8.46 -7.05 -21.91
CA SER A 286 7.65 -5.87 -21.55
C SER A 286 7.85 -5.37 -20.10
N PHE A 287 8.41 -6.19 -19.21
CA PHE A 287 8.76 -5.81 -17.84
C PHE A 287 10.18 -5.25 -17.69
N VAL A 288 11.08 -5.53 -18.64
CA VAL A 288 12.54 -5.39 -18.45
C VAL A 288 13.24 -4.65 -19.58
N ASP A 289 12.52 -4.24 -20.61
CA ASP A 289 13.05 -3.42 -21.70
C ASP A 289 13.74 -2.15 -21.12
N PRO A 290 14.97 -1.81 -21.53
CA PRO A 290 15.62 -0.54 -21.15
C PRO A 290 14.80 0.71 -21.46
N GLY A 291 13.91 0.64 -22.47
CA GLY A 291 12.94 1.69 -22.79
C GLY A 291 11.71 1.72 -21.87
N SER A 292 11.54 0.72 -21.01
CA SER A 292 10.36 0.57 -20.16
C SER A 292 10.27 1.67 -19.10
N ILE A 293 9.03 1.91 -18.71
CA ILE A 293 8.67 2.82 -17.63
C ILE A 293 9.10 2.17 -16.31
N PRO A 294 9.76 2.90 -15.40
CA PRO A 294 10.17 2.35 -14.11
C PRO A 294 8.95 1.84 -13.33
N PHE A 295 9.09 0.66 -12.72
CA PHE A 295 8.08 0.09 -11.86
C PHE A 295 8.30 0.51 -10.41
N VAL A 296 7.36 1.27 -9.86
CA VAL A 296 7.45 1.87 -8.52
C VAL A 296 6.55 1.11 -7.54
N LEU A 297 7.16 0.43 -6.58
CA LEU A 297 6.42 -0.18 -5.47
C LEU A 297 6.49 0.74 -4.25
N ILE A 298 5.32 1.10 -3.71
CA ILE A 298 5.16 2.01 -2.58
C ILE A 298 4.50 1.27 -1.42
N TYR A 299 5.23 1.16 -0.31
CA TYR A 299 4.67 0.78 0.99
C TYR A 299 3.90 1.95 1.57
N THR A 300 2.65 1.68 1.96
CA THR A 300 1.76 2.68 2.51
C THR A 300 1.21 2.13 3.82
N PRO A 301 1.89 2.37 4.95
CA PRO A 301 1.40 1.91 6.24
C PRO A 301 0.08 2.63 6.50
N TYR A 302 -1.04 1.92 6.31
CA TYR A 302 -2.35 2.50 6.53
C TYR A 302 -2.54 2.72 8.03
N ARG A 303 -2.28 3.95 8.46
CA ARG A 303 -2.58 4.39 9.83
C ARG A 303 -4.07 4.69 9.94
N ASN A 304 -4.92 3.67 10.04
CA ASN A 304 -6.15 3.87 10.80
C ASN A 304 -5.79 3.91 12.31
N ILE A 305 -6.60 4.61 13.12
CA ILE A 305 -6.37 4.74 14.57
C ILE A 305 -6.21 3.37 15.23
N TYR A 306 -6.85 2.34 14.67
CA TYR A 306 -6.72 0.96 15.13
C TYR A 306 -5.32 0.37 14.92
N GLY A 307 -4.66 0.63 13.78
CA GLY A 307 -3.27 0.23 13.52
C GLY A 307 -2.31 0.92 14.47
N ALA A 308 -2.47 2.23 14.71
CA ALA A 308 -1.65 2.94 15.70
C ALA A 308 -1.87 2.43 17.14
N VAL A 309 -3.10 2.01 17.48
CA VAL A 309 -3.44 1.39 18.76
C VAL A 309 -2.91 -0.05 18.85
N GLN A 310 -2.86 -0.76 17.73
CA GLN A 310 -2.33 -2.12 17.67
C GLN A 310 -0.80 -2.15 17.74
N ASP A 311 -0.11 -1.26 17.04
CA ASP A 311 1.34 -1.06 17.19
C ASP A 311 1.69 -0.67 18.63
N LEU A 312 0.87 0.19 19.25
CA LEU A 312 1.02 0.54 20.66
C LEU A 312 0.78 -0.67 21.57
N LYS A 313 -0.23 -1.49 21.27
CA LYS A 313 -0.51 -2.72 22.01
C LYS A 313 0.65 -3.70 21.90
N GLU A 314 1.20 -3.90 20.71
CA GLU A 314 2.32 -4.81 20.46
C GLU A 314 3.61 -4.31 21.13
N ASP A 315 3.91 -3.00 21.07
CA ASP A 315 5.04 -2.44 21.83
C ASP A 315 4.83 -2.55 23.35
N MET A 316 3.59 -2.37 23.82
CA MET A 316 3.24 -2.56 25.23
C MET A 316 3.38 -4.02 25.68
N ASP A 317 2.89 -4.98 24.90
CA ASP A 317 2.99 -6.41 25.20
C ASP A 317 4.47 -6.84 25.23
N ARG A 318 5.29 -6.35 24.29
CA ARG A 318 6.74 -6.57 24.29
C ARG A 318 7.41 -6.03 25.55
N ARG A 319 7.17 -4.76 25.90
CA ARG A 319 7.72 -4.16 27.13
C ARG A 319 7.22 -4.87 28.39
N PHE A 320 5.99 -5.37 28.39
CA PHE A 320 5.44 -6.10 29.53
C PHE A 320 6.12 -7.45 29.71
N ASN A 321 6.40 -8.16 28.62
CA ASN A 321 7.16 -9.41 28.64
C ASN A 321 8.60 -9.19 29.10
N GLU A 322 9.27 -8.13 28.62
CA GLU A 322 10.60 -7.72 29.10
C GLU A 322 10.57 -7.45 30.61
N LEU A 323 9.60 -6.68 31.10
CA LEU A 323 9.44 -6.38 32.52
C LEU A 323 9.14 -7.64 33.37
N GLN A 324 8.36 -8.58 32.84
CA GLN A 324 8.06 -9.84 33.52
C GLN A 324 9.32 -10.71 33.67
N SER A 325 10.20 -10.68 32.66
CA SER A 325 11.51 -11.32 32.73
C SER A 325 12.35 -10.72 33.85
N ASP A 326 12.51 -9.39 33.86
CA ASP A 326 13.29 -8.66 34.87
C ASP A 326 12.78 -8.91 36.31
N VAL A 327 11.46 -8.95 36.50
CA VAL A 327 10.84 -9.25 37.81
C VAL A 327 11.11 -10.69 38.24
N SER A 328 11.13 -11.63 37.30
CA SER A 328 11.42 -13.04 37.59
C SER A 328 12.87 -13.23 38.02
N GLU A 329 13.79 -12.53 37.35
CA GLU A 329 15.21 -12.48 37.73
C GLU A 329 15.39 -11.88 39.13
N LEU A 330 14.78 -10.72 39.39
CA LEU A 330 14.85 -10.09 40.70
C LEU A 330 14.29 -10.97 41.84
N LYS A 331 13.22 -11.73 41.57
CA LYS A 331 12.65 -12.68 42.56
C LYS A 331 13.62 -13.82 42.88
N SER A 332 14.35 -14.30 41.88
CA SER A 332 15.42 -15.29 42.08
C SER A 332 16.50 -14.73 42.99
N ASP A 333 16.98 -13.51 42.69
CA ASP A 333 18.04 -12.85 43.47
C ASP A 333 17.63 -12.62 44.92
N VAL A 334 16.40 -12.14 45.16
CA VAL A 334 15.87 -11.94 46.52
C VAL A 334 15.79 -13.27 47.28
N SER A 335 15.43 -14.37 46.60
CA SER A 335 15.37 -15.69 47.22
C SER A 335 16.78 -16.17 47.62
N ALA A 336 17.77 -16.00 46.75
CA ALA A 336 19.16 -16.32 47.04
C ALA A 336 19.70 -15.47 48.21
N LEU A 337 19.35 -14.18 48.26
CA LEU A 337 19.73 -13.30 49.35
C LEU A 337 19.10 -13.73 50.68
N ASN A 338 17.82 -14.10 50.69
CA ASN A 338 17.14 -14.60 51.90
C ASN A 338 17.77 -15.88 52.45
N VAL A 339 18.14 -16.83 51.58
CA VAL A 339 18.87 -18.03 51.98
C VAL A 339 20.21 -17.65 52.61
N THR A 340 20.97 -16.78 51.94
CA THR A 340 22.27 -16.30 52.44
C THR A 340 22.13 -15.63 53.81
N MET A 341 21.14 -14.76 53.98
CA MET A 341 20.90 -14.06 55.24
C MET A 341 20.48 -15.01 56.36
N GLY A 342 19.67 -16.03 56.06
CA GLY A 342 19.32 -17.10 56.99
C GLY A 342 20.56 -17.84 57.51
N LEU A 343 21.47 -18.22 56.62
CA LEU A 343 22.73 -18.88 56.98
C LEU A 343 23.63 -17.99 57.86
N VAL A 344 23.71 -16.69 57.55
CA VAL A 344 24.48 -15.73 58.36
C VAL A 344 23.90 -15.61 59.78
N LEU A 345 22.57 -15.54 59.91
CA LEU A 345 21.89 -15.47 61.21
C LEU A 345 22.12 -16.74 62.05
N GLU A 346 22.07 -17.92 61.43
CA GLU A 346 22.40 -19.18 62.12
C GLU A 346 23.85 -19.21 62.62
N LEU A 347 24.80 -18.74 61.80
CA LEU A 347 26.21 -18.67 62.17
C LEU A 347 26.46 -17.68 63.32
N LEU A 348 25.77 -16.53 63.32
CA LEU A 348 25.87 -15.55 64.40
C LEU A 348 25.29 -16.10 65.70
N ASN A 349 24.14 -16.77 65.66
CA ASN A 349 23.54 -17.40 66.85
C ASN A 349 24.44 -18.49 67.43
N LYS A 350 25.07 -19.32 66.59
CA LYS A 350 26.04 -20.35 67.04
C LYS A 350 27.32 -19.78 67.68
N LYS A 351 27.67 -18.52 67.40
CA LYS A 351 28.84 -17.85 68.01
C LYS A 351 28.50 -17.11 69.32
N LEU A 352 27.22 -16.91 69.62
CA LEU A 352 26.74 -16.20 70.81
C LEU A 352 26.35 -17.14 71.96
N THR A 353 26.17 -18.43 71.68
CA THR A 353 26.13 -19.54 72.65
C THR A 353 27.50 -20.18 72.79
#